data_AF-A0AB94IXB0-F1
#
_entry.id   AF-A0AB94IXB0-F1
#
_cell.length_a   1.000
_cell.length_b   1.000
_cell.length_c   1.000
_cell.angle_alpha   90.00
_cell.angle_beta   90.00
_cell.angle_gamma   90.00
#
_symmetry.space_group_name_H-M   'P 1'
#
loop_
_entity.id
_entity.type
_entity.pdbx_description
1 polymer ?
#
loop_
_entity_poly.entity_id
_entity_poly.type
_entity_poly.pdbx_seq_one_letter_code
_entity_poly.pdbx_strand_id
1 'polypeptide(L)'
;MKTMKVRALCAAFFLAFLALPAPSAEAANWLDNADISWYEDVVSANPQATEFEISTPEEFAGLVELTQRGNAFEGKTVSLKSDLDLNGAEWTPVGTFSGVFDGKGHVVKGRTTLFSHISGEGALLRGLRKVGDSSGSGLVKVLSKGTVEDCFFKGAVLTDPTPPLALP
;
A
#
# COMPACT_ATOMS: atom_id res chain seq x y z
N MET A 1 35.30 -72.78 -8.08
CA MET A 1 34.03 -72.68 -8.84
C MET A 1 32.86 -72.91 -7.90
N LYS A 2 32.18 -71.84 -7.48
CA LYS A 2 30.79 -71.89 -7.00
C LYS A 2 30.15 -70.55 -7.37
N THR A 3 28.94 -70.66 -7.90
CA THR A 3 28.32 -69.77 -8.88
C THR A 3 27.53 -68.61 -8.26
N MET A 4 27.53 -67.50 -9.00
CA MET A 4 26.81 -66.23 -8.90
C MET A 4 25.31 -66.34 -8.59
N LYS A 5 24.74 -65.35 -7.88
CA LYS A 5 23.36 -64.82 -8.08
C LYS A 5 23.28 -63.36 -7.62
N VAL A 6 23.49 -62.43 -8.56
CA VAL A 6 23.04 -61.03 -8.46
C VAL A 6 21.53 -61.03 -8.69
N ARG A 7 20.75 -60.43 -7.79
CA ARG A 7 19.35 -60.06 -8.04
C ARG A 7 19.05 -58.69 -7.45
N ALA A 8 18.50 -57.85 -8.31
CA ALA A 8 18.15 -56.46 -8.16
C ALA A 8 17.16 -56.17 -7.01
N LEU A 9 17.22 -54.95 -6.46
CA LEU A 9 16.06 -54.06 -6.43
C LEU A 9 16.48 -52.61 -6.13
N CYS A 10 16.15 -51.68 -7.03
CA CYS A 10 16.07 -50.26 -6.75
C CYS A 10 15.03 -50.01 -5.65
N ALA A 11 15.39 -49.28 -4.60
CA ALA A 11 14.41 -48.63 -3.72
C ALA A 11 14.82 -47.18 -3.56
N ALA A 12 14.04 -46.35 -4.22
CA ALA A 12 14.22 -44.92 -4.34
C ALA A 12 14.10 -44.22 -2.97
N PHE A 13 14.93 -43.20 -2.80
CA PHE A 13 14.46 -41.84 -2.50
C PHE A 13 13.33 -41.75 -1.47
N PHE A 14 13.68 -41.81 -0.19
CA PHE A 14 12.90 -41.16 0.86
C PHE A 14 13.87 -40.44 1.80
N LEU A 15 14.61 -39.48 1.23
CA LEU A 15 14.96 -38.27 1.96
C LEU A 15 13.62 -37.57 2.22
N ALA A 16 12.96 -37.97 3.31
CA ALA A 16 11.88 -37.21 3.89
C ALA A 16 12.51 -35.88 4.34
N PHE A 17 12.57 -34.95 3.39
CA PHE A 17 12.75 -33.55 3.64
C PHE A 17 11.62 -33.20 4.61
N LEU A 18 11.95 -33.09 5.89
CA LEU A 18 11.12 -32.44 6.89
C LEU A 18 10.94 -31.01 6.39
N ALA A 19 9.92 -30.82 5.54
CA ALA A 19 9.32 -29.52 5.33
C ALA A 19 8.70 -29.15 6.68
N LEU A 20 9.53 -28.58 7.55
CA LEU A 20 9.04 -27.67 8.56
C LEU A 20 8.10 -26.72 7.81
N PRO A 21 6.83 -26.57 8.22
CA PRO A 21 6.10 -25.40 7.79
C PRO A 21 7.00 -24.23 8.18
N ALA A 22 7.55 -23.53 7.18
CA ALA A 22 8.08 -22.20 7.45
C ALA A 22 6.96 -21.48 8.19
N PRO A 23 7.22 -20.84 9.35
CA PRO A 23 6.23 -19.91 9.87
C PRO A 23 5.88 -19.04 8.68
N SER A 24 4.60 -18.98 8.30
CA SER A 24 4.19 -17.97 7.32
C SER A 24 4.77 -16.69 7.91
N ALA A 25 5.70 -16.04 7.21
CA ALA A 25 6.11 -14.72 7.59
C ALA A 25 4.79 -13.96 7.63
N GLU A 26 4.26 -13.72 8.83
CA GLU A 26 3.11 -12.85 9.02
C GLU A 26 3.53 -11.59 8.30
N ALA A 27 2.82 -11.26 7.23
CA ALA A 27 3.13 -10.06 6.48
C ALA A 27 3.10 -8.95 7.51
N ALA A 28 4.27 -8.37 7.82
CA ALA A 28 4.39 -7.34 8.83
C ALA A 28 3.35 -6.27 8.49
N ASN A 29 2.53 -5.89 9.48
CA ASN A 29 1.51 -4.90 9.22
C ASN A 29 2.25 -3.61 8.85
N TRP A 30 2.01 -3.12 7.64
CA TRP A 30 2.77 -1.98 7.12
C TRP A 30 2.62 -0.71 7.97
N LEU A 31 1.53 -0.63 8.76
CA LEU A 31 1.29 0.43 9.74
C LEU A 31 2.12 0.29 11.03
N ASP A 32 2.77 -0.85 11.30
CA ASP A 32 3.63 -1.01 12.48
C ASP A 32 4.83 -0.06 12.45
N ASN A 33 5.21 0.43 11.26
CA ASN A 33 6.26 1.42 11.04
C ASN A 33 5.71 2.80 10.66
N ALA A 34 4.43 3.07 10.89
CA ALA A 34 3.84 4.36 10.58
C ALA A 34 4.49 5.49 11.38
N ASP A 35 4.95 6.52 10.68
CA ASP A 35 5.44 7.75 11.29
C ASP A 35 4.37 8.84 11.18
N ILE A 36 3.84 9.26 12.33
CA ILE A 36 2.84 10.34 12.43
C ILE A 36 3.43 11.63 13.02
N SER A 37 4.73 11.68 13.32
CA SER A 37 5.34 12.82 14.02
C SER A 37 5.33 14.09 13.15
N TRP A 38 5.43 13.94 11.82
CA TRP A 38 5.26 15.03 10.85
C TRP A 38 3.93 15.79 11.00
N TYR A 39 2.90 15.12 11.52
CA TYR A 39 1.59 15.72 11.81
C TYR A 39 1.46 16.10 13.29
N GLU A 40 1.68 15.15 14.21
CA GLU A 40 1.42 15.34 15.63
C GLU A 40 2.33 16.40 16.26
N ASP A 41 3.62 16.44 15.89
CA ASP A 41 4.56 17.44 16.41
C ASP A 41 4.18 18.85 15.94
N VAL A 42 3.78 18.97 14.67
CA VAL A 42 3.35 20.24 14.08
C VAL A 42 2.06 20.73 14.71
N VAL A 43 1.06 19.85 14.87
CA VAL A 43 -0.23 20.21 15.49
C VAL A 43 -0.08 20.52 16.98
N SER A 44 0.81 19.80 17.69
CA SER A 44 1.12 20.08 19.09
C SER A 44 1.77 21.46 19.27
N ALA A 45 2.70 21.83 18.39
CA ALA A 45 3.33 23.15 18.40
C ALA A 45 2.40 24.26 17.90
N ASN A 46 1.55 23.98 16.90
CA ASN A 46 0.59 24.91 16.32
C ASN A 46 -0.71 24.19 15.93
N PRO A 47 -1.75 24.24 16.78
CA PRO A 47 -3.04 23.61 16.49
C PRO A 47 -3.76 24.18 15.25
N GLN A 48 -3.36 25.35 14.76
CA GLN A 48 -3.91 26.00 13.57
C GLN A 48 -3.11 25.68 12.29
N ALA A 49 -2.11 24.79 12.35
CA ALA A 49 -1.36 24.39 11.18
C ALA A 49 -2.27 23.73 10.12
N THR A 50 -2.12 24.22 8.88
CA THR A 50 -2.86 23.73 7.72
C THR A 50 -1.97 23.10 6.66
N GLU A 51 -0.65 23.19 6.76
CA GLU A 51 0.30 22.72 5.76
C GLU A 51 1.20 21.66 6.38
N PHE A 52 1.34 20.53 5.69
CA PHE A 52 2.11 19.38 6.13
C PHE A 52 2.87 18.78 4.95
N GLU A 53 4.01 18.16 5.23
CA GLU A 53 4.86 17.57 4.21
C GLU A 53 5.28 16.16 4.61
N ILE A 54 5.27 15.25 3.63
CA ILE A 54 5.76 13.88 3.78
C ILE A 54 6.80 13.58 2.69
N SER A 55 7.72 12.70 3.02
CA SER A 55 8.94 12.40 2.27
C SER A 55 9.33 10.92 2.31
N THR A 56 8.79 10.14 3.24
CA THR A 56 9.08 8.72 3.39
C THR A 56 7.85 7.82 3.25
N PRO A 57 8.04 6.52 2.90
CA PRO A 57 6.96 5.54 2.97
C PRO A 57 6.32 5.43 4.36
N GLU A 58 7.10 5.58 5.43
CA GLU A 58 6.65 5.53 6.82
C GLU A 58 5.74 6.72 7.15
N GLU A 59 6.06 7.93 6.68
CA GLU A 59 5.21 9.11 6.84
C GLU A 59 3.90 8.96 6.03
N PHE A 60 3.95 8.34 4.85
CA PHE A 60 2.75 7.98 4.09
C PHE A 60 1.92 6.91 4.80
N ALA A 61 2.54 5.95 5.48
CA ALA A 61 1.86 5.02 6.37
C ALA A 61 1.16 5.74 7.53
N GLY A 62 1.82 6.76 8.10
CA GLY A 62 1.21 7.65 9.09
C GLY A 62 -0.01 8.41 8.55
N LEU A 63 0.02 8.90 7.31
CA LEU A 63 -1.17 9.49 6.67
C LEU A 63 -2.33 8.49 6.64
N VAL A 64 -2.06 7.24 6.28
CA VAL A 64 -3.11 6.21 6.27
C VAL A 64 -3.62 5.94 7.68
N GLU A 65 -2.75 5.75 8.66
CA GLU A 65 -3.13 5.55 10.06
C GLU A 65 -4.03 6.70 10.57
N LEU A 66 -3.65 7.95 10.31
CA LEU A 66 -4.41 9.12 10.73
C LEU A 66 -5.82 9.15 10.11
N THR A 67 -5.95 8.81 8.82
CA THR A 67 -7.28 8.69 8.19
C THR A 67 -8.12 7.55 8.76
N GLN A 68 -7.50 6.43 9.14
CA GLN A 68 -8.18 5.32 9.82
C GLN A 68 -8.61 5.68 11.24
N ARG A 69 -7.88 6.58 11.90
CA ARG A 69 -8.23 7.18 13.21
C ARG A 69 -9.28 8.29 13.10
N GLY A 70 -9.79 8.58 11.91
CA GLY A 70 -10.88 9.54 11.67
C GLY A 70 -10.42 10.97 11.35
N ASN A 71 -9.12 11.22 11.16
CA ASN A 71 -8.64 12.51 10.67
C ASN A 71 -8.73 12.56 9.15
N ALA A 72 -9.77 13.22 8.61
CA ALA A 72 -9.97 13.38 7.18
C ALA A 72 -9.18 14.54 6.55
N PHE A 73 -8.39 15.30 7.33
CA PHE A 73 -7.61 16.44 6.85
C PHE A 73 -8.41 17.59 6.21
N GLU A 74 -9.68 17.77 6.59
CA GLU A 74 -10.49 18.90 6.11
C GLU A 74 -9.81 20.25 6.38
N GLY A 75 -9.73 21.10 5.35
CA GLY A 75 -9.06 22.40 5.41
C GLY A 75 -7.54 22.35 5.55
N LYS A 76 -6.91 21.18 5.35
CA LYS A 76 -5.47 20.97 5.43
C LYS A 76 -4.89 20.53 4.09
N THR A 77 -3.61 20.81 3.88
CA THR A 77 -2.81 20.42 2.74
C THR A 77 -1.70 19.48 3.18
N VAL A 78 -1.57 18.33 2.52
CA VAL A 78 -0.44 17.40 2.66
C VAL A 78 0.31 17.35 1.33
N SER A 79 1.61 17.64 1.35
CA SER A 79 2.46 17.68 0.14
C SER A 79 3.54 16.61 0.15
N LEU A 80 3.88 16.06 -1.02
CA LEU A 80 5.08 15.23 -1.19
C LEU A 80 6.34 16.10 -1.33
N LYS A 81 7.46 15.68 -0.73
CA LYS A 81 8.80 16.26 -0.96
C LYS A 81 9.75 15.36 -1.75
N SER A 82 9.37 14.12 -1.97
CA SER A 82 10.18 13.09 -2.64
C SER A 82 9.28 12.03 -3.24
N ASP A 83 9.86 11.25 -4.15
CA ASP A 83 9.22 10.05 -4.67
C ASP A 83 9.16 8.97 -3.57
N LEU A 84 8.06 8.22 -3.54
CA LEU A 84 7.80 7.17 -2.55
C LEU A 84 7.72 5.80 -3.23
N ASP A 85 8.34 4.78 -2.63
CA ASP A 85 8.21 3.39 -3.05
C ASP A 85 7.50 2.56 -1.97
N LEU A 86 6.22 2.28 -2.19
CA LEU A 86 5.36 1.55 -1.26
C LEU A 86 5.33 0.04 -1.55
N ASN A 87 6.16 -0.47 -2.48
CA ASN A 87 6.15 -1.90 -2.84
C ASN A 87 6.79 -2.81 -1.77
N GLY A 88 7.39 -2.24 -0.72
CA GLY A 88 8.03 -2.99 0.36
C GLY A 88 7.05 -3.77 1.26
N ALA A 89 5.75 -3.45 1.22
CA ALA A 89 4.71 -4.12 1.99
C ALA A 89 3.37 -4.13 1.23
N GLU A 90 2.48 -5.05 1.61
CA GLU A 90 1.07 -4.95 1.25
C GLU A 90 0.45 -3.82 2.10
N TRP A 91 0.05 -2.74 1.44
CA TRP A 91 -0.48 -1.55 2.10
C TRP A 91 -1.97 -1.35 1.82
N THR A 92 -2.61 -0.59 2.69
CA THR A 92 -4.02 -0.21 2.54
C THR A 92 -4.13 1.21 1.99
N PRO A 93 -5.11 1.51 1.12
CA PRO A 93 -5.34 2.86 0.64
C PRO A 93 -5.48 3.89 1.77
N VAL A 94 -5.13 5.14 1.49
CA VAL A 94 -5.56 6.29 2.32
C VAL A 94 -7.08 6.25 2.44
N GLY A 95 -7.58 6.48 3.65
CA GLY A 95 -9.01 6.43 3.95
C GLY A 95 -9.78 7.57 3.31
N THR A 96 -10.78 8.09 4.02
CA THR A 96 -11.47 9.30 3.58
C THR A 96 -10.56 10.50 3.74
N PHE A 97 -10.34 11.22 2.64
CA PHE A 97 -9.52 12.43 2.62
C PHE A 97 -10.34 13.59 2.05
N SER A 98 -10.42 14.66 2.84
CA SER A 98 -11.22 15.87 2.59
C SER A 98 -10.37 17.14 2.52
N GLY A 99 -9.04 17.00 2.48
CA GLY A 99 -8.08 18.08 2.32
C GLY A 99 -7.55 18.22 0.90
N VAL A 100 -6.43 18.92 0.79
CA VAL A 100 -5.60 18.99 -0.43
C VAL A 100 -4.44 18.02 -0.30
N PHE A 101 -4.29 17.09 -1.24
CA PHE A 101 -3.08 16.28 -1.39
C PHE A 101 -2.34 16.74 -2.64
N ASP A 102 -1.17 17.34 -2.44
CA ASP A 102 -0.33 17.88 -3.50
C ASP A 102 0.90 16.99 -3.73
N GLY A 103 0.86 16.20 -4.80
CA GLY A 103 1.98 15.37 -5.19
C GLY A 103 3.19 16.16 -5.66
N LYS A 104 3.07 17.47 -5.97
CA LYS A 104 4.16 18.34 -6.47
C LYS A 104 4.98 17.75 -7.64
N GLY A 105 4.38 16.85 -8.42
CA GLY A 105 5.00 16.14 -9.52
C GLY A 105 5.74 14.85 -9.15
N HIS A 106 5.80 14.49 -7.87
CA HIS A 106 6.47 13.30 -7.35
C HIS A 106 5.75 12.00 -7.71
N VAL A 107 6.55 10.92 -7.72
CA VAL A 107 6.10 9.58 -8.05
C VAL A 107 5.80 8.78 -6.79
N VAL A 108 4.65 8.13 -6.75
CA VAL A 108 4.34 7.10 -5.74
C VAL A 108 4.23 5.76 -6.45
N LYS A 109 5.09 4.80 -6.09
CA LYS A 109 5.00 3.42 -6.58
C LYS A 109 4.21 2.57 -5.61
N GLY A 110 3.29 1.75 -6.11
CA GLY A 110 2.55 0.83 -5.25
C GLY A 110 1.54 -0.01 -6.01
N ARG A 111 1.09 -1.10 -5.36
CA ARG A 111 0.31 -2.18 -5.97
C ARG A 111 -1.20 -2.12 -5.75
N THR A 112 -1.68 -1.17 -4.95
CA THR A 112 -3.11 -0.96 -4.67
C THR A 112 -3.53 0.47 -4.98
N THR A 113 -4.83 0.75 -4.85
CA THR A 113 -5.41 2.09 -5.00
C THR A 113 -4.83 3.05 -3.97
N LEU A 114 -4.46 4.28 -4.35
CA LEU A 114 -3.87 5.23 -3.39
C LEU A 114 -4.87 5.83 -2.41
N PHE A 115 -6.01 6.30 -2.91
CA PHE A 115 -7.05 6.91 -2.08
C PHE A 115 -8.34 6.13 -2.20
N SER A 116 -8.88 5.69 -1.07
CA SER A 116 -10.21 5.09 -1.04
C SER A 116 -11.28 6.12 -1.36
N HIS A 117 -11.25 7.28 -0.71
CA HIS A 117 -12.24 8.34 -0.93
C HIS A 117 -11.58 9.70 -0.92
N ILE A 118 -11.80 10.47 -1.99
CA ILE A 118 -11.63 11.93 -1.96
C ILE A 118 -13.02 12.53 -1.84
N SER A 119 -13.30 13.22 -0.74
CA SER A 119 -14.65 13.72 -0.45
C SER A 119 -14.70 15.08 0.19
N GLY A 120 -15.70 15.89 -0.16
CA GLY A 120 -15.94 17.20 0.45
C GLY A 120 -15.60 18.36 -0.47
N GLU A 121 -16.25 19.50 -0.23
CA GLU A 121 -16.03 20.72 -1.01
C GLU A 121 -14.64 21.27 -0.71
N GLY A 122 -13.83 21.46 -1.75
CA GLY A 122 -12.42 21.87 -1.62
C GLY A 122 -11.44 20.70 -1.45
N ALA A 123 -11.90 19.45 -1.35
CA ALA A 123 -11.01 18.29 -1.40
C ALA A 123 -10.36 18.21 -2.80
N LEU A 124 -9.04 18.13 -2.84
CA LEU A 124 -8.27 18.23 -4.07
C LEU A 124 -7.11 17.24 -4.05
N LEU A 125 -7.02 16.40 -5.08
CA LEU A 125 -5.83 15.61 -5.37
C LEU A 125 -5.15 16.21 -6.61
N ARG A 126 -3.92 16.69 -6.48
CA ARG A 126 -3.19 17.29 -7.60
C ARG A 126 -1.75 16.85 -7.73
N GLY A 127 -1.20 16.96 -8.93
CA GLY A 127 0.24 16.83 -9.18
C GLY A 127 0.85 15.46 -8.82
N LEU A 128 0.05 14.41 -8.69
CA LEU A 128 0.50 13.10 -8.25
C LEU A 128 0.76 12.16 -9.44
N ARG A 129 1.88 11.44 -9.44
CA ARG A 129 2.19 10.40 -10.43
C ARG A 129 2.22 9.03 -9.77
N LYS A 130 1.20 8.19 -9.94
CA LYS A 130 1.26 6.81 -9.47
C LYS A 130 1.83 5.88 -10.55
N VAL A 131 2.78 5.03 -10.15
CA VAL A 131 3.36 3.99 -11.01
C VAL A 131 3.18 2.60 -10.39
N GLY A 132 2.91 1.60 -11.22
CA GLY A 132 2.72 0.22 -10.82
C GLY A 132 1.28 -0.22 -11.00
N ASP A 133 1.10 -1.54 -11.11
CA ASP A 133 -0.23 -2.13 -11.23
C ASP A 133 -1.06 -1.82 -9.98
N SER A 134 -2.38 -1.86 -10.10
CA SER A 134 -3.27 -1.50 -9.01
C SER A 134 -4.39 -2.51 -8.90
N SER A 135 -4.52 -3.16 -7.74
CA SER A 135 -5.77 -3.82 -7.36
C SER A 135 -6.85 -2.73 -7.13
N GLY A 136 -7.95 -2.81 -7.87
CA GLY A 136 -9.08 -1.87 -7.74
C GLY A 136 -9.05 -0.68 -8.71
N SER A 137 -8.58 0.49 -8.30
CA SER A 137 -8.54 1.72 -9.10
C SER A 137 -7.12 2.25 -9.23
N GLY A 138 -6.84 3.01 -10.29
CA GLY A 138 -5.51 3.59 -10.51
C GLY A 138 -5.11 4.55 -9.37
N LEU A 139 -5.91 5.57 -9.10
CA LEU A 139 -5.58 6.62 -8.12
C LEU A 139 -6.59 6.69 -6.98
N VAL A 140 -7.85 6.93 -7.31
CA VAL A 140 -8.95 7.16 -6.38
C VAL A 140 -10.06 6.16 -6.65
N LYS A 141 -10.57 5.48 -5.62
CA LYS A 141 -11.70 4.54 -5.76
C LYS A 141 -13.03 5.27 -5.84
N VAL A 142 -13.25 6.28 -5.00
CA VAL A 142 -14.48 7.08 -4.96
C VAL A 142 -14.14 8.57 -4.89
N LEU A 143 -14.73 9.36 -5.79
CA LEU A 143 -14.65 10.82 -5.78
C LEU A 143 -16.04 11.39 -5.52
N SER A 144 -16.19 12.19 -4.46
CA SER A 144 -17.48 12.79 -4.08
C SER A 144 -17.32 14.26 -3.70
N LYS A 145 -17.74 15.18 -4.57
CA LYS A 145 -17.59 16.65 -4.40
C LYS A 145 -16.14 17.18 -4.35
N GLY A 146 -15.14 16.32 -4.53
CA GLY A 146 -13.74 16.72 -4.68
C GLY A 146 -13.29 16.86 -6.13
N THR A 147 -12.03 17.26 -6.32
CA THR A 147 -11.38 17.42 -7.63
C THR A 147 -10.11 16.57 -7.72
N VAL A 148 -9.84 16.01 -8.89
CA VAL A 148 -8.56 15.37 -9.23
C VAL A 148 -8.01 16.04 -10.49
N GLU A 149 -6.86 16.69 -10.40
CA GLU A 149 -6.25 17.43 -11.52
C GLU A 149 -4.75 17.14 -11.64
N ASP A 150 -4.18 17.25 -12.84
CA ASP A 150 -2.73 17.06 -13.08
C ASP A 150 -2.13 15.77 -12.49
N CYS A 151 -2.94 14.73 -12.36
CA CYS A 151 -2.54 13.43 -11.83
C CYS A 151 -2.40 12.40 -12.94
N PHE A 152 -1.40 11.52 -12.80
CA PHE A 152 -1.06 10.49 -13.79
C PHE A 152 -1.03 9.12 -13.13
N PHE A 153 -1.62 8.13 -13.78
CA PHE A 153 -1.46 6.72 -13.44
C PHE A 153 -0.75 6.00 -14.59
N LYS A 154 0.25 5.19 -14.26
CA LYS A 154 0.94 4.31 -15.21
C LYS A 154 1.05 2.89 -14.63
N GLY A 155 0.24 1.98 -15.16
CA GLY A 155 0.20 0.57 -14.79
C GLY A 155 -1.06 -0.11 -15.36
N ALA A 156 -1.29 -1.36 -14.97
CA ALA A 156 -2.56 -2.04 -15.21
C ALA A 156 -3.48 -1.92 -13.98
N VAL A 157 -4.79 -1.82 -14.22
CA VAL A 157 -5.79 -2.01 -13.16
C VAL A 157 -6.23 -3.47 -13.21
N LEU A 158 -6.01 -4.18 -12.11
CA LEU A 158 -6.25 -5.61 -11.99
C LEU A 158 -7.43 -5.85 -11.06
N THR A 159 -8.35 -6.72 -11.46
CA THR A 159 -9.30 -7.34 -10.54
C THR A 159 -8.56 -8.46 -9.81
N ASP A 160 -8.70 -8.55 -8.50
CA ASP A 160 -8.22 -9.69 -7.73
C ASP A 160 -8.74 -10.97 -8.40
N PRO A 161 -7.90 -11.97 -8.76
CA PRO A 161 -8.42 -13.23 -9.26
C PRO A 161 -9.33 -13.81 -8.18
N THR A 162 -10.63 -13.81 -8.43
CA THR A 162 -11.58 -14.56 -7.60
C THR A 162 -10.99 -15.96 -7.43
N PRO A 163 -10.72 -16.43 -6.19
CA PRO A 163 -10.32 -17.81 -6.00
C PRO A 163 -11.37 -18.67 -6.69
N PRO A 164 -11.00 -19.64 -7.56
CA PRO A 164 -11.99 -20.49 -8.19
C PRO A 164 -12.86 -21.07 -7.07
N LEU A 165 -14.18 -20.92 -7.20
CA LEU A 165 -15.14 -21.45 -6.24
C LEU A 165 -14.73 -22.90 -5.96
N ALA A 166 -14.33 -23.19 -4.72
CA ALA A 166 -14.18 -24.56 -4.28
C ALA A 166 -15.57 -25.17 -4.41
N LEU A 167 -15.76 -25.95 -5.47
CA LEU A 167 -16.98 -26.74 -5.64
C LEU A 167 -17.06 -27.70 -4.45
N PRO A 168 -18.25 -27.85 -3.83
CA PRO A 168 -18.45 -28.78 -2.71
C PRO A 168 -18.20 -30.23 -3.12
#